data_AF-A0A8S3XAC9-F1
#
_entry.id   AF-A0A8S3XAC9-F1
#
_cell.length_a   1.000
_cell.length_b   1.000
_cell.length_c   1.000
_cell.angle_alpha   90.00
_cell.angle_beta   90.00
_cell.angle_gamma   90.00
#
_symmetry.space_group_name_H-M   'P 1'
#
loop_
_entity.id
_entity.type
_entity.pdbx_description
1 polymer ?
#
loop_
_entity_poly.entity_id
_entity_poly.type
_entity_poly.pdbx_seq_one_letter_code
_entity_poly.pdbx_strand_id
1 'polypeptide(L)'
;MSKMTNVNSSLAYEILLYLNSFYLGMFFVCEVAMGILKAINVSYPENALLTEAGIFCTLCLVEVIRIFLGRRGNLASKKVPVFFSVILTIPSAVGVCYFLIYQTYILRLEYIWCAVMLMFHALEFVFAILFILTVCKSHRYE
;
A
#
# COMPACT_ATOMS: atom_id res chain seq x y z
N MET A 1 17.21 -5.11 34.04
CA MET A 1 15.88 -5.44 33.49
C MET A 1 15.52 -4.42 32.42
N SER A 2 15.96 -4.65 31.18
CA SER A 2 15.39 -4.02 29.99
C SER A 2 15.53 -5.02 28.83
N LYS A 3 14.61 -5.98 28.79
CA LYS A 3 14.30 -6.70 27.54
C LYS A 3 13.66 -5.65 26.62
N MET A 4 14.49 -4.84 25.97
CA MET A 4 14.07 -4.12 24.78
C MET A 4 13.68 -5.22 23.79
N THR A 5 12.39 -5.38 23.57
CA THR A 5 11.80 -6.31 22.62
C THR A 5 12.51 -6.11 21.28
N ASN A 6 13.40 -7.04 20.92
CA ASN A 6 13.97 -7.07 19.58
C ASN A 6 12.83 -7.49 18.65
N VAL A 7 12.06 -6.51 18.19
CA VAL A 7 10.95 -6.74 17.27
C VAL A 7 11.60 -7.23 15.98
N ASN A 8 11.43 -8.52 15.70
CA ASN A 8 11.91 -9.14 14.48
C ASN A 8 11.33 -8.36 13.29
N SER A 9 12.15 -7.59 12.59
CA SER A 9 11.68 -6.68 11.52
C SER A 9 10.96 -7.44 10.40
N SER A 10 11.39 -8.69 10.14
CA SER A 10 10.71 -9.61 9.20
C SER A 10 9.29 -9.97 9.65
N LEU A 11 9.08 -10.23 10.95
CA LEU A 11 7.76 -10.57 11.49
C LEU A 11 6.83 -9.35 11.47
N ALA A 12 7.33 -8.19 11.91
CA ALA A 12 6.56 -6.95 11.86
C ALA A 12 6.16 -6.59 10.42
N TYR A 13 7.06 -6.78 9.46
CA TYR A 13 6.78 -6.57 8.04
C TYR A 13 5.70 -7.53 7.50
N GLU A 14 5.76 -8.84 7.84
CA GLU A 14 4.74 -9.82 7.45
C GLU A 14 3.35 -9.43 8.00
N ILE A 15 3.28 -9.01 9.27
CA ILE A 15 2.03 -8.59 9.92
C ILE A 15 1.45 -7.37 9.22
N LEU A 16 2.29 -6.37 8.90
CA LEU A 16 1.86 -5.17 8.19
C LEU A 16 1.31 -5.50 6.81
N LEU A 17 2.01 -6.32 6.03
CA LEU A 17 1.56 -6.76 4.70
C LEU A 17 0.24 -7.54 4.75
N TYR A 18 0.04 -8.35 5.79
CA TYR A 18 -1.22 -9.06 6.00
C TYR A 18 -2.36 -8.10 6.32
N LEU A 19 -2.13 -7.15 7.25
CA LEU A 19 -3.12 -6.16 7.62
C LEU A 19 -3.47 -5.24 6.44
N ASN A 20 -2.47 -4.84 5.66
CA ASN A 20 -2.66 -4.04 4.46
C ASN A 20 -3.43 -4.80 3.37
N SER A 21 -3.22 -6.12 3.22
CA SER A 21 -4.04 -6.93 2.30
C SER A 21 -5.52 -6.92 2.67
N PHE A 22 -5.85 -6.98 3.96
CA PHE A 22 -7.23 -6.88 4.43
C PHE A 22 -7.79 -5.47 4.23
N TYR A 23 -6.97 -4.47 4.55
CA TYR A 23 -7.28 -3.06 4.35
C TYR A 23 -7.58 -2.71 2.89
N LEU A 24 -6.76 -3.20 1.94
CA LEU A 24 -6.96 -3.02 0.50
C LEU A 24 -8.31 -3.58 0.04
N GLY A 25 -8.74 -4.72 0.59
CA GLY A 25 -10.06 -5.29 0.29
C GLY A 25 -11.20 -4.37 0.74
N MET A 26 -11.11 -3.81 1.94
CA MET A 26 -12.10 -2.84 2.44
C MET A 26 -12.07 -1.53 1.65
N PHE A 27 -10.88 -1.00 1.39
CA PHE A 27 -10.66 0.17 0.55
C PHE A 27 -11.32 -0.01 -0.81
N PHE A 28 -11.14 -1.17 -1.45
CA PHE A 28 -11.72 -1.46 -2.75
C PHE A 28 -13.25 -1.36 -2.73
N VAL A 29 -13.89 -2.03 -1.77
CA VAL A 29 -15.36 -2.06 -1.65
C VAL A 29 -15.91 -0.67 -1.34
N CYS A 30 -15.29 0.05 -0.41
CA CYS A 30 -15.72 1.39 -0.02
C CYS A 30 -15.57 2.39 -1.17
N GLU A 31 -14.45 2.36 -1.90
CA GLU A 31 -14.21 3.27 -3.02
C GLU A 31 -15.19 3.02 -4.17
N VAL A 32 -15.49 1.75 -4.50
CA VAL A 32 -16.52 1.41 -5.49
C VAL A 32 -17.89 1.92 -5.05
N ALA A 33 -18.26 1.72 -3.78
CA ALA A 33 -19.53 2.21 -3.26
C ALA A 33 -19.63 3.74 -3.32
N MET A 34 -18.56 4.45 -2.94
CA MET A 34 -18.50 5.91 -3.03
C MET A 34 -18.52 6.39 -4.50
N GLY A 35 -17.84 5.69 -5.41
CA GLY A 35 -17.88 5.97 -6.85
C GLY A 35 -19.29 5.87 -7.43
N ILE A 36 -20.06 4.84 -7.04
CA ILE A 36 -21.47 4.69 -7.44
C ILE A 36 -22.32 5.84 -6.86
N LEU A 37 -22.15 6.16 -5.57
CA LEU A 37 -22.86 7.27 -4.92
C LEU A 37 -22.58 8.60 -5.62
N LYS A 38 -21.33 8.86 -5.97
CA LYS A 38 -20.92 10.06 -6.71
C LYS A 38 -21.54 10.10 -8.11
N ALA A 39 -21.55 8.99 -8.84
CA ALA A 39 -22.14 8.89 -10.17
C ALA A 39 -23.65 9.17 -10.19
N ILE A 40 -24.36 8.85 -9.10
CA ILE A 40 -25.82 9.09 -8.98
C ILE A 40 -26.11 10.52 -8.52
N ASN A 41 -25.34 11.06 -7.57
CA ASN A 41 -25.68 12.31 -6.90
C ASN A 41 -25.03 13.56 -7.52
N VAL A 42 -23.98 13.40 -8.32
CA VAL A 42 -23.18 14.52 -8.84
C VAL A 42 -22.96 14.36 -10.34
N SER A 43 -23.15 15.45 -11.09
CA SER A 43 -22.83 15.47 -12.52
C SER A 43 -21.32 15.57 -12.72
N TYR A 44 -20.72 14.50 -13.26
CA TYR A 44 -19.31 14.48 -13.58
C TYR A 44 -19.02 15.14 -14.94
N PRO A 45 -17.89 15.85 -15.08
CA PRO A 45 -17.40 16.26 -16.39
C PRO A 45 -17.06 15.04 -17.26
N GLU A 46 -17.08 15.23 -18.57
CA GLU A 46 -16.90 14.14 -19.54
C GLU A 46 -15.59 13.37 -19.27
N ASN A 47 -15.68 12.04 -19.27
CA ASN A 47 -14.58 11.08 -19.07
C ASN A 47 -13.92 11.07 -17.67
N ALA A 48 -14.14 12.07 -16.81
CA ALA A 48 -13.45 12.16 -15.52
C ALA A 48 -13.73 10.95 -14.60
N LEU A 49 -14.98 10.47 -14.53
CA LEU A 49 -15.33 9.30 -13.74
C LEU A 49 -14.62 8.03 -14.24
N LEU A 50 -14.51 7.88 -15.57
CA LEU A 50 -13.84 6.73 -16.18
C LEU A 50 -12.33 6.79 -15.94
N THR A 51 -11.72 7.98 -16.01
CA THR A 51 -10.31 8.20 -15.68
C THR A 51 -10.02 7.87 -14.23
N GLU A 52 -10.84 8.37 -13.29
CA GLU A 52 -10.71 8.05 -11.86
C GLU A 52 -10.83 6.54 -11.60
N ALA A 53 -11.80 5.87 -12.23
CA ALA A 53 -11.95 4.41 -12.15
C ALA A 53 -10.73 3.66 -12.71
N GLY A 54 -10.16 4.12 -13.83
CA GLY A 54 -8.96 3.53 -14.41
C GLY A 54 -7.73 3.68 -13.52
N ILE A 55 -7.56 4.85 -12.89
CA ILE A 55 -6.48 5.08 -11.92
C ILE A 55 -6.66 4.20 -10.69
N PHE A 56 -7.90 4.08 -10.19
CA PHE A 56 -8.23 3.22 -9.06
C PHE A 56 -7.93 1.75 -9.34
N CYS A 57 -8.37 1.23 -10.50
CA CYS A 57 -8.05 -0.13 -10.92
C CYS A 57 -6.54 -0.35 -11.02
N THR A 58 -5.80 0.62 -11.57
CA THR A 58 -4.34 0.56 -11.66
C THR A 58 -3.71 0.53 -10.27
N LEU A 59 -4.16 1.38 -9.34
CA LEU A 59 -3.70 1.42 -7.96
C LEU A 59 -3.91 0.07 -7.26
N CYS A 60 -5.10 -0.52 -7.39
CA CYS A 60 -5.42 -1.84 -6.83
C CYS A 60 -4.50 -2.94 -7.39
N LEU A 61 -4.23 -2.96 -8.69
CA LEU A 61 -3.31 -3.91 -9.30
C LEU A 61 -1.89 -3.75 -8.77
N VAL A 62 -1.40 -2.51 -8.67
CA VAL A 62 -0.07 -2.21 -8.13
C VAL A 62 0.02 -2.66 -6.68
N GLU A 63 -0.97 -2.37 -5.85
CA GLU A 63 -1.00 -2.79 -4.44
C GLU A 63 -0.98 -4.31 -4.27
N VAL A 64 -1.79 -5.03 -5.06
CA VAL A 64 -1.82 -6.50 -5.02
C VAL A 64 -0.45 -7.08 -5.37
N ILE A 65 0.18 -6.59 -6.46
CA ILE A 65 1.51 -7.06 -6.88
C ILE A 65 2.55 -6.73 -5.80
N ARG A 66 2.50 -5.52 -5.25
CA ARG A 66 3.42 -5.04 -4.22
C ARG A 66 3.36 -5.90 -2.96
N ILE A 67 2.15 -6.17 -2.45
CA ILE A 67 1.93 -6.99 -1.26
C ILE A 67 2.37 -8.43 -1.52
N PHE A 68 2.03 -8.99 -2.69
CA PHE A 68 2.42 -10.35 -3.06
C PHE A 68 3.94 -10.52 -3.12
N LEU A 69 4.66 -9.60 -3.77
CA LEU A 69 6.12 -9.61 -3.84
C LEU A 69 6.76 -9.44 -2.45
N GLY A 70 6.22 -8.54 -1.62
CA GLY A 70 6.69 -8.31 -0.25
C GLY A 70 6.60 -9.58 0.60
N ARG A 71 5.43 -10.23 0.61
CA ARG A 71 5.20 -11.46 1.40
C ARG A 71 6.04 -12.62 0.92
N ARG A 72 6.07 -12.87 -0.41
CA ARG A 72 6.90 -13.95 -0.96
C ARG A 72 8.38 -13.73 -0.71
N GLY A 73 8.84 -12.49 -0.79
CA GLY A 73 10.23 -12.14 -0.51
C GLY A 73 10.62 -12.31 0.94
N ASN A 74 9.76 -11.88 1.86
CA ASN A 74 9.98 -12.02 3.29
C ASN A 74 10.03 -13.50 3.72
N LEU A 75 9.04 -14.31 3.32
CA LEU A 75 8.98 -15.74 3.64
C LEU A 75 10.14 -16.55 3.06
N ALA A 76 10.58 -16.22 1.84
CA ALA A 76 11.71 -16.89 1.19
C ALA A 76 13.08 -16.33 1.65
N SER A 77 13.11 -15.35 2.55
CA SER A 77 14.32 -14.60 2.92
C SER A 77 15.11 -14.03 1.71
N LYS A 78 14.40 -13.71 0.62
CA LYS A 78 14.97 -13.21 -0.63
C LYS A 78 14.85 -11.69 -0.73
N LYS A 79 15.99 -10.99 -0.84
CA LYS A 79 16.04 -9.52 -0.90
C LYS A 79 15.42 -8.95 -2.17
N VAL A 80 15.61 -9.60 -3.31
CA VAL A 80 15.18 -9.11 -4.64
C VAL A 80 13.66 -8.84 -4.72
N PRO A 81 12.76 -9.78 -4.39
CA PRO A 81 11.32 -9.51 -4.42
C PRO A 81 10.88 -8.44 -3.41
N VAL A 82 11.51 -8.36 -2.23
CA VAL A 82 11.22 -7.28 -1.25
C VAL A 82 11.67 -5.93 -1.81
N PHE A 83 12.81 -5.87 -2.49
CA PHE A 83 13.28 -4.64 -3.15
C PHE A 83 12.31 -4.15 -4.24
N PHE A 84 11.78 -5.05 -5.07
CA PHE A 84 10.74 -4.68 -6.03
C PHE A 84 9.46 -4.18 -5.34
N SER A 85 9.03 -4.81 -4.25
CA SER A 85 7.91 -4.33 -3.44
C SER A 85 8.14 -2.90 -2.91
N VAL A 86 9.36 -2.59 -2.47
CA VAL A 86 9.75 -1.23 -2.05
C VAL A 86 9.65 -0.24 -3.21
N ILE A 87 10.16 -0.57 -4.40
CA ILE A 87 10.04 0.29 -5.58
C ILE A 87 8.58 0.54 -5.96
N LEU A 88 7.75 -0.51 -5.93
CA LEU A 88 6.31 -0.40 -6.23
C LEU A 88 5.53 0.43 -5.21
N THR A 89 6.10 0.71 -4.03
CA THR A 89 5.48 1.63 -3.05
C THR A 89 5.43 3.05 -3.59
N ILE A 90 6.38 3.47 -4.45
CA ILE A 90 6.41 4.81 -5.03
C ILE A 90 5.20 5.08 -5.96
N PRO A 91 4.96 4.30 -7.03
CA PRO A 91 3.80 4.52 -7.89
C PRO A 91 2.48 4.33 -7.14
N SER A 92 2.45 3.46 -6.13
CA SER A 92 1.26 3.30 -5.28
C SER A 92 0.96 4.55 -4.45
N ALA A 93 1.97 5.10 -3.75
CA ALA A 93 1.82 6.33 -2.98
C ALA A 93 1.41 7.51 -3.88
N VAL A 94 1.95 7.59 -5.10
CA VAL A 94 1.54 8.58 -6.10
C VAL A 94 0.06 8.41 -6.47
N GLY A 95 -0.40 7.17 -6.69
CA GLY A 95 -1.81 6.88 -6.95
C GLY A 95 -2.71 7.29 -5.79
N VAL A 96 -2.33 7.01 -4.54
CA VAL A 96 -3.09 7.46 -3.36
C VAL A 96 -3.12 8.99 -3.23
N CYS A 97 -1.99 9.66 -3.50
CA CYS A 97 -1.92 11.11 -3.52
C CYS A 97 -2.80 11.73 -4.63
N TYR A 98 -2.99 11.03 -5.76
CA TYR A 98 -3.94 11.47 -6.78
C TYR A 98 -5.37 11.54 -6.22
N PHE A 99 -5.84 10.51 -5.51
CA PHE A 99 -7.16 10.52 -4.87
C PHE A 99 -7.30 11.61 -3.80
N LEU A 100 -6.22 11.98 -3.13
CA LEU A 100 -6.24 13.03 -2.11
C LEU A 100 -6.26 14.46 -2.66
N ILE A 101 -5.66 14.70 -3.83
CA ILE A 101 -5.37 16.08 -4.30
C ILE A 101 -6.10 16.40 -5.60
N TYR A 102 -6.16 15.44 -6.53
CA TYR A 102 -6.56 15.67 -7.93
C TYR A 102 -7.91 15.07 -8.31
N GLN A 103 -8.52 14.26 -7.44
CA GLN A 103 -9.85 13.69 -7.68
C GLN A 103 -10.91 14.81 -7.74
N THR A 104 -11.86 14.68 -8.67
CA THR A 104 -12.84 15.73 -9.02
C THR A 104 -13.74 16.09 -7.84
N TYR A 105 -14.25 15.07 -7.15
CA TYR A 105 -15.08 15.22 -5.97
C TYR A 105 -14.54 14.31 -4.88
N ILE A 106 -14.07 14.89 -3.78
CA ILE A 106 -13.47 14.15 -2.67
C ILE A 106 -14.43 14.14 -1.48
N LEU A 107 -14.80 12.95 -1.02
CA LEU A 107 -15.60 12.72 0.17
C LEU A 107 -14.71 12.72 1.43
N ARG A 108 -15.28 13.13 2.57
CA ARG A 108 -14.58 13.12 3.87
C ARG A 108 -14.02 11.74 4.23
N LEU A 109 -14.73 10.68 3.84
CA LEU A 109 -14.33 9.31 4.11
C LEU A 109 -13.09 8.91 3.30
N GLU A 110 -12.94 9.38 2.06
CA GLU A 110 -11.79 9.10 1.19
C GLU A 110 -10.49 9.66 1.75
N TYR A 111 -10.53 10.83 2.41
CA TYR A 111 -9.36 11.37 3.11
C TYR A 111 -8.84 10.42 4.19
N ILE A 112 -9.75 9.83 4.98
CA ILE A 112 -9.38 8.90 6.06
C ILE A 112 -8.77 7.64 5.46
N TRP A 113 -9.41 7.07 4.43
CA TRP A 113 -8.90 5.87 3.77
C TRP A 113 -7.55 6.12 3.08
N CYS A 114 -7.38 7.21 2.37
CA CYS A 114 -6.11 7.50 1.71
C CYS A 114 -4.99 7.78 2.74
N ALA A 115 -5.29 8.49 3.83
CA ALA A 115 -4.31 8.74 4.89
C ALA A 115 -3.85 7.45 5.58
N VAL A 116 -4.77 6.54 5.89
CA VAL A 116 -4.42 5.24 6.49
C VAL A 116 -3.64 4.36 5.50
N MET A 117 -3.97 4.39 4.20
CA MET A 117 -3.18 3.69 3.17
C MET A 117 -1.73 4.20 3.11
N LEU A 118 -1.53 5.53 3.12
CA LEU A 118 -0.19 6.13 3.15
C LEU A 118 0.57 5.77 4.43
N MET A 119 -0.12 5.67 5.57
CA MET A 119 0.49 5.20 6.81
C MET A 119 0.99 3.76 6.69
N PHE A 120 0.21 2.86 6.07
CA PHE A 120 0.67 1.51 5.77
C PHE A 120 1.90 1.51 4.86
N HIS A 121 1.88 2.28 3.78
CA HIS A 121 3.03 2.42 2.87
C HIS A 121 4.28 2.88 3.59
N ALA A 122 4.17 3.90 4.45
CA ALA A 122 5.31 4.41 5.21
C ALA A 122 5.88 3.37 6.19
N LEU A 123 5.02 2.68 6.95
CA LEU A 123 5.44 1.64 7.89
C LEU A 123 6.09 0.46 7.15
N GLU A 124 5.45 -0.03 6.09
CA GLU A 124 5.97 -1.13 5.28
C GLU A 124 7.31 -0.79 4.64
N PHE A 125 7.47 0.45 4.16
CA PHE A 125 8.74 0.93 3.61
C PHE A 125 9.86 0.90 4.66
N VAL A 126 9.60 1.41 5.87
CA VAL A 126 10.58 1.40 6.97
C VAL A 126 10.98 -0.03 7.33
N PHE A 127 10.02 -0.92 7.54
CA PHE A 127 10.31 -2.30 7.94
C PHE A 127 10.95 -3.12 6.80
N ALA A 128 10.59 -2.86 5.54
CA ALA A 128 11.23 -3.49 4.39
C ALA A 128 12.72 -3.11 4.28
N ILE A 129 13.07 -1.84 4.52
CA ILE A 129 14.46 -1.39 4.55
C ILE A 129 15.22 -2.07 5.69
N LEU A 130 14.65 -2.10 6.90
CA LEU A 130 15.26 -2.77 8.05
C LEU A 130 15.50 -4.26 7.78
N PHE A 131 14.55 -4.93 7.13
CA PHE A 131 14.69 -6.31 6.69
C PHE A 131 15.86 -6.47 5.69
N ILE A 132 15.90 -5.68 4.62
CA ILE A 132 16.97 -5.74 3.60
C ILE A 132 18.34 -5.53 4.26
N LEU A 133 18.48 -4.54 5.14
CA LEU A 133 19.72 -4.26 5.86
C LEU A 133 20.16 -5.44 6.75
N THR A 134 19.20 -6.09 7.43
CA THR A 134 19.46 -7.24 8.28
C THR A 134 19.96 -8.44 7.48
N VAL A 135 19.29 -8.77 6.36
CA VAL A 135 19.71 -9.87 5.47
C VAL A 135 21.02 -9.52 4.74
N CYS A 136 21.32 -8.25 4.50
CA CYS A 136 22.63 -7.82 3.97
C CYS A 136 23.76 -7.97 4.97
N LYS A 137 23.51 -7.71 6.26
CA LYS A 137 24.51 -7.98 7.31
C LYS A 137 24.77 -9.48 7.45
N SER A 138 23.75 -10.34 7.48
CA SER A 138 23.95 -11.78 7.70
C SER A 138 24.85 -12.42 6.64
N HIS A 139 24.64 -12.09 5.36
CA HIS A 139 25.45 -12.60 4.24
C HIS A 139 26.93 -12.11 4.27
N ARG A 140 27.27 -11.10 5.07
CA ARG A 140 28.66 -10.60 5.18
C ARG A 140 29.47 -11.33 6.26
N TYR A 141 28.82 -12.18 7.06
CA TYR A 141 29.47 -13.01 8.07
C TYR A 141 29.53 -14.50 7.68
N GLU A 142 29.02 -14.84 6.50
CA GLU A 142 29.21 -16.12 5.80
C GLU A 142 30.32 -15.97 4.76
#